data_AF-A0A9E2JC35-F1
#
_entry.id   AF-A0A9E2JC35-F1
#
_cell.length_a   1.000
_cell.length_b   1.000
_cell.length_c   1.000
_cell.angle_alpha   90.00
_cell.angle_beta   90.00
_cell.angle_gamma   90.00
#
_symmetry.space_group_name_H-M   'P 1'
#
loop_
_entity.id
_entity.type
_entity.pdbx_description
1 polymer ?
#
loop_
_entity_poly.entity_id
_entity_poly.type
_entity_poly.pdbx_seq_one_letter_code
_entity_poly.pdbx_strand_id
1 'polypeptide(L)' 'MAVAFKEILDSGQFIVTAEVAPPKGTDLDKVRHHIQMLADKVHALNLTDHQSSVMRFPSLGGALLVKELG' A
#
# COMPACT_ATOMS: atom_id res chain seq x y z
N MET A 1 0.55 16.20 -6.48
CA MET A 1 -0.51 15.64 -5.62
C MET A 1 -0.95 14.33 -6.23
N ALA A 2 -1.13 13.28 -5.44
CA ALA A 2 -1.65 12.01 -5.94
C ALA A 2 -3.08 12.22 -6.49
N VAL A 3 -3.35 11.67 -7.68
CA VAL A 3 -4.68 11.66 -8.30
C VAL A 3 -5.59 10.72 -7.50
N ALA A 4 -6.87 11.06 -7.33
CA ALA A 4 -7.76 10.17 -6.60
C ALA A 4 -7.94 8.86 -7.37
N PHE A 5 -7.83 7.70 -6.70
CA PHE A 5 -7.93 6.41 -7.38
C PHE A 5 -9.22 6.25 -8.21
N LYS A 6 -10.32 6.87 -7.76
CA LYS A 6 -11.59 6.92 -8.51
C LYS A 6 -11.45 7.57 -9.89
N GLU A 7 -10.71 8.66 -9.99
CA GLU A 7 -10.48 9.36 -11.27
C GLU A 7 -9.67 8.49 -12.24
N ILE A 8 -8.74 7.69 -11.72
CA ILE A 8 -7.98 6.72 -12.51
C ILE A 8 -8.92 5.61 -13.02
N LEU A 9 -9.80 5.09 -12.17
CA LEU A 9 -10.82 4.09 -12.57
C LEU A 9 -11.75 4.62 -13.68
N ASP A 10 -12.15 5.88 -13.60
CA ASP A 10 -13.06 6.51 -14.57
C ASP A 10 -12.39 6.88 -15.90
N SER A 11 -11.05 6.85 -15.98
CA SER A 11 -10.29 7.29 -17.17
C SER A 11 -10.28 6.31 -18.35
N GLY A 12 -10.66 5.04 -18.13
CA GLY A 12 -10.60 3.98 -19.15
C GLY A 12 -9.18 3.50 -19.49
N GLN A 13 -8.15 3.96 -18.78
CA GLN A 13 -6.78 3.48 -18.95
C GLN A 13 -6.57 2.08 -18.34
N PHE A 14 -5.50 1.39 -18.74
CA PHE A 14 -5.12 0.13 -18.11
C PHE A 14 -4.50 0.40 -16.72
N ILE A 15 -5.01 -0.28 -15.70
CA ILE A 15 -4.66 -0.01 -14.30
C ILE A 15 -3.91 -1.18 -13.71
N VAL A 16 -2.80 -0.86 -13.06
CA VAL A 16 -1.99 -1.76 -12.24
C VAL A 16 -2.13 -1.36 -10.78
N THR A 17 -2.51 -2.30 -9.92
CA THR A 17 -2.51 -2.18 -8.47
C THR A 17 -1.57 -3.22 -7.87
N ALA A 18 -1.14 -3.00 -6.63
CA ALA A 18 -0.43 -4.01 -5.86
C ALA A 18 -0.97 -4.11 -4.43
N GLU A 19 -0.92 -5.31 -3.90
CA GLU A 19 -1.30 -5.61 -2.53
C GLU A 19 -0.04 -5.73 -1.66
N VAL A 20 -0.08 -5.08 -0.50
CA VAL A 20 0.99 -5.14 0.49
C VAL A 20 0.47 -5.81 1.76
N ALA A 21 1.22 -6.80 2.21
CA ALA A 21 1.00 -7.48 3.47
C ALA A 21 1.85 -6.81 4.56
N PRO A 22 1.25 -6.23 5.62
CA PRO A 22 2.03 -5.70 6.73
C PRO A 22 2.90 -6.80 7.38
N PRO A 23 4.11 -6.45 7.88
CA PRO A 23 4.99 -7.41 8.53
C PRO A 23 4.42 -7.83 9.90
N LYS A 24 4.98 -8.91 10.45
CA LYS A 24 4.74 -9.27 11.85
C LYS A 24 5.68 -8.48 12.74
N GLY A 25 5.15 -7.89 13.81
CA GLY A 25 5.92 -7.06 14.74
C GLY A 25 5.99 -5.59 14.32
N THR A 26 7.01 -4.88 14.80
CA THR A 26 7.14 -3.42 14.67
C THR A 26 8.26 -2.98 13.73
N ASP A 27 9.06 -3.92 13.21
CA ASP A 27 10.07 -3.61 12.19
C ASP A 27 9.38 -3.40 10.83
N LEU A 28 9.48 -2.17 10.33
CA LEU A 28 8.86 -1.72 9.09
C LEU A 28 9.87 -1.45 7.97
N ASP A 29 11.16 -1.72 8.16
CA ASP A 29 12.20 -1.32 7.21
C ASP A 29 12.03 -2.04 5.86
N LYS A 30 11.73 -3.34 5.91
CA LYS A 30 11.49 -4.14 4.70
C LYS A 30 10.25 -3.68 3.94
N VAL A 31 9.16 -3.37 4.65
CA VAL A 31 7.92 -2.91 3.99
C VAL A 31 8.10 -1.51 3.40
N ARG A 32 8.83 -0.63 4.11
CA ARG A 32 9.22 0.70 3.60
C ARG A 32 10.02 0.60 2.31
N HIS A 33 11.03 -0.26 2.27
CA HIS A 33 11.84 -0.49 1.07
C HIS A 33 10.99 -0.96 -0.12
N HIS A 34 10.08 -1.91 0.09
CA HIS A 34 9.21 -2.40 -0.98
C HIS A 34 8.20 -1.36 -1.47
N ILE A 35 7.58 -0.59 -0.56
CA ILE A 35 6.64 0.49 -0.91
C ILE A 35 7.37 1.51 -1.80
N GLN A 36 8.55 1.96 -1.41
CA GLN A 36 9.35 2.91 -2.18
C GLN A 36 9.71 2.39 -3.58
N MET A 37 9.94 1.08 -3.72
CA MET A 37 10.23 0.45 -5.01
C MET A 37 9.01 0.36 -5.94
N LEU A 38 7.80 0.40 -5.38
CA LEU A 38 6.52 0.23 -6.07
C LEU A 38 5.78 1.54 -6.32
N ALA A 39 6.05 2.59 -5.54
CA ALA A 39 5.28 3.84 -5.53
C ALA A 39 5.15 4.50 -6.91
N ASP A 40 6.17 4.38 -7.76
CA ASP A 40 6.23 4.94 -9.12
C ASP A 40 5.72 3.97 -10.22
N LYS A 41 5.31 2.74 -9.85
CA LYS A 41 4.97 1.66 -10.79
C LYS A 41 3.53 1.20 -10.71
N VAL A 42 2.77 1.64 -9.71
CA VAL A 42 1.38 1.24 -9.49
C VAL A 42 0.48 2.45 -9.30
N HIS A 43 -0.79 2.30 -9.66
CA HIS A 43 -1.80 3.35 -9.52
C HIS A 43 -2.40 3.40 -8.12
N ALA A 44 -2.37 2.27 -7.40
CA ALA A 44 -2.82 2.17 -6.02
C ALA A 44 -2.14 0.99 -5.30
N LEU A 45 -1.98 1.16 -3.99
CA LEU A 45 -1.56 0.13 -3.05
C LEU A 45 -2.69 -0.12 -2.04
N ASN A 46 -3.11 -1.38 -1.89
CA ASN A 46 -3.96 -1.78 -0.77
C ASN A 46 -3.14 -2.50 0.30
N LEU A 47 -3.55 -2.34 1.56
CA LEU A 47 -2.95 -3.05 2.69
C LEU A 47 -3.95 -4.02 3.28
N THR A 48 -3.54 -5.28 3.41
CA THR A 48 -4.37 -6.32 3.99
C THR A 48 -4.52 -6.15 5.49
N ASP A 49 -5.70 -6.41 6.01
CA ASP A 49 -5.96 -6.42 7.45
C ASP A 49 -5.78 -7.83 8.02
N HIS A 50 -4.75 -8.02 8.83
CA HIS A 50 -4.50 -9.26 9.59
C HIS A 50 -4.68 -10.55 8.79
N GLN A 51 -4.00 -10.67 7.63
CA GLN A 51 -4.25 -11.80 6.72
C GLN A 51 -4.12 -13.16 7.43
N SER A 52 -5.09 -14.04 7.16
CA SER A 52 -5.27 -15.35 7.81
C SER A 52 -5.46 -15.29 9.34
N SER A 53 -6.05 -14.19 9.84
CA SER A 53 -6.25 -13.94 11.28
C SER A 53 -4.94 -13.92 12.08
N VAL A 54 -3.82 -13.58 11.43
CA VAL A 54 -2.51 -13.48 12.06
C VAL A 54 -2.27 -12.04 12.51
N MET A 55 -1.93 -11.86 13.78
CA MET A 55 -1.51 -10.55 14.30
C MET A 55 -0.28 -10.04 13.54
N ARG A 56 -0.46 -8.92 12.87
CA ARG A 56 0.52 -8.20 12.05
C ARG A 56 0.43 -6.74 12.37
N PHE A 57 1.33 -5.95 11.81
CA PHE A 57 1.25 -4.51 11.94
C PHE A 57 -0.14 -4.01 11.44
N PRO A 58 -0.84 -3.15 12.19
CA PRO A 58 -2.20 -2.74 11.85
C PRO A 58 -2.28 -2.12 10.45
N SER A 59 -3.27 -2.53 9.67
CA SER A 59 -3.51 -2.07 8.28
C SER A 59 -3.62 -0.54 8.18
N LEU A 60 -4.31 0.10 9.13
CA LEU A 60 -4.42 1.56 9.22
C LEU A 60 -3.06 2.24 9.44
N GLY A 61 -2.23 1.68 10.33
CA GLY A 61 -0.88 2.20 10.57
C GLY A 61 -0.02 2.06 9.31
N GLY A 62 -0.14 0.95 8.58
CA GLY A 62 0.54 0.77 7.31
C GLY A 62 0.06 1.77 6.26
N ALA A 63 -1.24 2.09 6.22
CA ALA A 63 -1.80 3.03 5.25
C ALA A 63 -1.29 4.45 5.51
N LEU A 64 -1.15 4.84 6.79
CA LEU A 64 -0.49 6.07 7.19
C LEU A 64 0.99 6.08 6.75
N LEU A 65 1.73 5.00 6.99
CA LEU A 65 3.12 4.88 6.54
C LEU A 65 3.25 5.07 5.02
N VAL A 66 2.41 4.41 4.23
CA VAL A 66 2.40 4.57 2.76
C VAL A 66 2.14 6.03 2.40
N LYS A 67 1.09 6.64 2.97
CA LYS A 67 0.73 8.03 2.72
C LYS A 67 1.82 9.04 3.09
N GLU A 68 2.59 8.77 4.15
CA GLU A 68 3.72 9.60 4.58
C GLU A 68 4.96 9.45 3.68
N LEU A 69 5.08 8.35 2.95
CA LEU A 69 6.19 8.10 2.02
C LEU A 69 6.01 8.78 0.65
N GLY A 70 4.78 9.16 0.30
CA GLY A 70 4.43 9.81 -0.97
C GLY A 70 3.45 9.01 -1.82
#